data_AF-A0A7Y4ZWH1-F1
#
_entry.id   AF-A0A7Y4ZWH1-F1
#
_cell.length_a   1.000
_cell.length_b   1.000
_cell.length_c   1.000
_cell.angle_alpha   90.00
_cell.angle_beta   90.00
_cell.angle_gamma   90.00
#
_symmetry.space_group_name_H-M   'P 1'
#
loop_
_entity.id
_entity.type
_entity.pdbx_description
1 polymer ?
#
loop_
_entity_poly.entity_id
_entity_poly.type
_entity_poly.pdbx_seq_one_letter_code
_entity_poly.pdbx_strand_id
1 'polypeptide(L)'
;MGIPRTLARRADTPPTVSKALAPLLAEALRRGEAARNVMEDALVDYGRWILVNIFGDDASAALDAKSENPLWVALLARAGGPTLRISRKVLYVAVEIAARDKRINDDIWRGLEPGRKELLLPLSDESKMRKAAKHVVEMKLSQDKTREYVAELRAVGGEEPRARMTVKRLASRARSFHTLVGSAAAMRSMKKAATEASDAEKAALRKELDAITSWLLETRKLLKG
;
A
#
# COMPACT_ATOMS: atom_id res chain seq x y z
N MET A 1 13.94 -8.88 -4.90
CA MET A 1 15.16 -8.14 -4.53
C MET A 1 14.74 -6.76 -4.08
N GLY A 2 14.93 -6.42 -2.79
CA GLY A 2 14.58 -5.10 -2.27
C GLY A 2 15.68 -4.09 -2.63
N ILE A 3 15.30 -2.89 -3.05
CA ILE A 3 16.24 -1.78 -3.20
C ILE A 3 16.89 -1.54 -1.82
N PRO A 4 18.22 -1.49 -1.71
CA PRO A 4 18.89 -1.19 -0.45
C PRO A 4 18.34 0.11 0.16
N ARG A 5 17.86 0.05 1.41
CA ARG A 5 17.28 1.21 2.14
C ARG A 5 18.25 2.40 2.23
N THR A 6 19.54 2.17 2.04
CA THR A 6 20.60 3.19 1.98
C THR A 6 20.50 4.13 0.77
N LEU A 7 19.85 3.72 -0.33
CA LEU A 7 19.67 4.60 -1.51
C LEU A 7 18.41 5.48 -1.41
N ALA A 8 17.47 5.16 -0.50
CA ALA A 8 16.18 5.85 -0.43
C ALA A 8 16.20 7.16 0.38
N ARG A 9 17.32 7.52 1.03
CA ARG A 9 17.40 8.65 1.98
C ARG A 9 18.25 9.85 1.50
N ARG A 10 18.72 9.85 0.24
CA ARG A 10 19.45 10.97 -0.37
C ARG A 10 18.90 11.25 -1.76
N ALA A 11 17.95 12.18 -1.89
CA ALA A 11 17.68 12.86 -3.17
C ALA A 11 16.69 14.02 -3.01
N ASP A 12 17.05 15.07 -2.26
CA ASP A 12 16.37 16.37 -2.44
C ASP A 12 17.00 17.17 -3.60
N THR A 13 18.16 16.74 -4.11
CA THR A 13 18.80 17.29 -5.31
C THR A 13 19.07 16.17 -6.33
N PRO A 14 18.56 16.28 -7.56
CA PRO A 14 18.92 15.35 -8.64
C PRO A 14 20.44 15.38 -8.85
N PRO A 15 21.11 14.22 -9.01
CA PRO A 15 22.53 14.20 -9.27
C PRO A 15 22.84 14.91 -10.60
N THR A 16 23.85 15.78 -10.59
CA THR A 16 24.31 16.47 -11.81
C THR A 16 24.88 15.44 -12.78
N VAL A 17 24.26 15.33 -13.96
CA VAL A 17 24.71 14.43 -15.04
C VAL A 17 25.58 15.21 -16.02
N SER A 18 26.75 14.67 -16.35
CA SER A 18 27.66 15.32 -17.29
C SER A 18 27.06 15.38 -18.70
N LYS A 19 27.48 16.37 -19.50
CA LYS A 19 27.01 16.56 -20.88
C LYS A 19 27.22 15.30 -21.75
N ALA A 20 28.28 14.54 -21.49
CA ALA A 20 28.58 13.29 -22.19
C ALA A 20 27.59 12.16 -21.85
N LEU A 21 27.02 12.14 -20.63
CA LEU A 21 26.07 11.14 -20.18
C LEU A 21 24.61 11.52 -20.46
N ALA A 22 24.34 12.78 -20.79
CA ALA A 22 22.97 13.27 -21.03
C ALA A 22 22.20 12.48 -22.12
N PRO A 23 22.79 12.10 -23.27
CA PRO A 23 22.09 11.29 -24.26
C PRO A 23 21.74 9.88 -23.75
N LEU A 24 22.64 9.26 -22.99
CA LEU A 24 22.41 7.94 -22.39
C LEU A 24 21.30 7.97 -21.35
N LEU A 25 21.26 9.02 -20.52
CA LEU A 25 20.17 9.22 -19.56
C LEU A 25 18.84 9.40 -20.29
N ALA A 26 18.78 10.24 -21.33
CA ALA A 26 17.56 10.47 -22.09
C ALA A 26 17.02 9.17 -22.72
N GLU A 27 17.89 8.35 -23.32
CA GLU A 27 17.51 7.05 -23.87
C GLU A 27 17.07 6.06 -22.78
N ALA A 28 17.74 6.05 -21.63
CA ALA A 28 17.35 5.21 -20.49
C ALA A 28 15.96 5.59 -19.96
N LEU A 29 15.68 6.89 -19.82
CA LEU A 29 14.35 7.39 -19.42
C LEU A 29 13.29 7.03 -20.46
N ARG A 30 13.56 7.22 -21.75
CA ARG A 30 12.65 6.86 -22.84
C ARG A 30 12.33 5.36 -22.85
N ARG A 31 13.33 4.50 -22.68
CA ARG A 31 13.12 3.03 -22.57
C ARG A 31 12.37 2.66 -21.30
N GLY A 32 12.64 3.33 -20.19
CA GLY A 32 11.90 3.16 -18.94
C GLY A 32 10.42 3.48 -19.12
N GLU A 33 10.10 4.58 -19.79
CA GLU A 33 8.72 4.98 -20.11
C GLU A 33 8.02 3.94 -21.00
N ALA A 34 8.68 3.49 -22.06
CA ALA A 34 8.13 2.48 -22.96
C ALA A 34 7.86 1.15 -22.22
N ALA A 35 8.79 0.71 -21.37
CA ALA A 35 8.61 -0.49 -20.56
C ALA A 35 7.44 -0.34 -19.56
N ARG A 36 7.29 0.84 -18.96
CA ARG A 36 6.16 1.14 -18.06
C ARG A 36 4.84 1.01 -18.82
N ASN A 37 4.70 1.64 -19.98
CA ASN A 37 3.47 1.61 -20.77
C ASN A 37 3.06 0.17 -21.12
N VAL A 38 4.01 -0.67 -21.56
CA VAL A 38 3.74 -2.10 -21.83
C VAL A 38 3.26 -2.84 -20.59
N MET A 39 3.86 -2.56 -19.42
CA MET A 39 3.44 -3.18 -18.16
C MET A 39 2.05 -2.70 -17.71
N GLU A 40 1.74 -1.42 -17.92
CA GLU A 40 0.44 -0.82 -17.60
C GLU A 40 -0.67 -1.36 -18.50
N ASP A 41 -0.44 -1.50 -19.80
CA ASP A 41 -1.39 -2.09 -20.75
C ASP A 41 -1.67 -3.56 -20.39
N ALA A 42 -0.61 -4.35 -20.18
CA ALA A 42 -0.75 -5.75 -19.76
C ALA A 42 -1.51 -5.90 -18.43
N LEU A 43 -1.34 -4.94 -17.51
CA LEU A 43 -2.06 -4.92 -16.24
C LEU A 43 -3.57 -4.67 -16.45
N VAL A 44 -3.92 -3.72 -17.31
CA VAL A 44 -5.33 -3.40 -17.64
C VAL A 44 -5.98 -4.58 -18.35
N ASP A 45 -5.33 -5.15 -19.35
CA ASP A 45 -5.84 -6.31 -20.10
C ASP A 45 -6.07 -7.51 -19.18
N TYR A 46 -5.12 -7.79 -18.28
CA TYR A 46 -5.28 -8.87 -17.32
C TYR A 46 -6.40 -8.61 -16.31
N GLY A 47 -6.53 -7.37 -15.82
CA GLY A 47 -7.63 -6.96 -14.96
C GLY A 47 -9.00 -7.14 -15.63
N ARG A 48 -9.12 -6.73 -16.90
CA ARG A 48 -10.33 -6.91 -17.71
C ARG A 48 -10.63 -8.39 -17.95
N TRP A 49 -9.62 -9.19 -18.27
CA TRP A 49 -9.79 -10.63 -18.43
C TRP A 49 -10.34 -11.27 -17.16
N ILE A 50 -9.82 -10.90 -15.98
CA ILE A 50 -10.33 -11.37 -14.69
C ILE A 50 -11.78 -10.93 -14.48
N LEU A 51 -12.09 -9.66 -14.71
CA LEU A 51 -13.45 -9.13 -14.56
C LEU A 51 -14.45 -9.94 -15.39
N VAL A 52 -14.15 -10.21 -16.66
CA VAL A 52 -15.03 -10.97 -17.55
C VAL A 52 -15.10 -12.46 -17.15
N ASN A 53 -13.97 -13.13 -16.98
CA ASN A 53 -13.94 -14.59 -16.88
C ASN A 53 -14.16 -15.12 -15.45
N ILE A 54 -13.89 -14.31 -14.42
CA ILE A 54 -14.00 -14.73 -13.02
C ILE A 54 -15.22 -14.12 -12.35
N PHE A 55 -15.55 -12.87 -12.72
CA PHE A 55 -16.69 -12.15 -12.14
C PHE A 55 -17.87 -12.03 -13.12
N GLY A 56 -17.82 -12.68 -14.29
CA GLY A 56 -18.93 -12.64 -15.25
C GLY A 56 -19.22 -11.24 -15.78
N ASP A 57 -18.18 -10.40 -15.88
CA ASP A 57 -18.28 -8.98 -16.24
C ASP A 57 -19.10 -8.15 -15.21
N ASP A 58 -19.31 -8.65 -13.99
CA ASP A 58 -19.97 -7.92 -12.91
C ASP A 58 -18.96 -7.11 -12.08
N ALA A 59 -18.96 -5.80 -12.30
CA ALA A 59 -18.10 -4.87 -11.58
C ALA A 59 -18.46 -4.74 -10.09
N SER A 60 -19.72 -4.91 -9.71
CA SER A 60 -20.14 -4.89 -8.30
C SER A 60 -19.64 -6.13 -7.58
N ALA A 61 -19.75 -7.30 -8.21
CA ALA A 61 -19.16 -8.53 -7.66
C ALA A 61 -17.64 -8.43 -7.48
N ALA A 62 -16.94 -7.82 -8.45
CA ALA A 62 -15.49 -7.60 -8.38
C ALA A 62 -15.05 -6.61 -7.29
N LEU A 63 -15.89 -5.62 -6.96
CA LEU A 63 -15.56 -4.60 -5.96
C LEU A 63 -16.00 -5.01 -4.55
N ASP A 64 -17.25 -5.47 -4.40
CA ASP A 64 -17.92 -5.57 -3.11
C ASP A 64 -17.97 -7.01 -2.60
N ALA A 65 -18.17 -7.98 -3.50
CA ALA A 65 -18.34 -9.40 -3.16
C ALA A 65 -17.13 -10.29 -3.50
N LYS A 66 -15.97 -9.69 -3.83
CA LYS A 66 -14.81 -10.44 -4.33
C LYS A 66 -14.33 -11.57 -3.41
N SER A 67 -14.41 -11.38 -2.08
CA SER A 67 -14.02 -12.41 -1.10
C SER A 67 -14.91 -13.64 -1.10
N GLU A 68 -16.11 -13.56 -1.68
CA GLU A 68 -17.07 -14.66 -1.78
C GLU A 68 -16.81 -15.51 -3.03
N ASN A 69 -16.08 -14.97 -4.02
CA ASN A 69 -15.73 -15.68 -5.25
C ASN A 69 -14.58 -16.68 -4.98
N PRO A 70 -14.81 -18.00 -5.09
CA PRO A 70 -13.80 -19.01 -4.75
C PRO A 70 -12.59 -18.98 -5.70
N LEU A 71 -12.78 -18.64 -6.97
CA LEU A 71 -11.69 -18.52 -7.94
C LEU A 71 -10.78 -17.33 -7.62
N TRP A 72 -11.37 -16.20 -7.23
CA TRP A 72 -10.62 -15.02 -6.78
C TRP A 72 -9.76 -15.33 -5.54
N VAL A 73 -10.35 -15.98 -4.53
CA VAL A 73 -9.61 -16.41 -3.32
C VAL A 73 -8.46 -17.35 -3.68
N ALA A 74 -8.71 -18.30 -4.59
CA ALA A 74 -7.70 -19.25 -5.07
C ALA A 74 -6.55 -18.55 -5.82
N LEU A 75 -6.83 -17.50 -6.61
CA LEU A 75 -5.82 -16.68 -7.27
C LEU A 75 -4.99 -15.89 -6.26
N LEU A 76 -5.65 -15.21 -5.32
CA LEU A 76 -4.96 -14.44 -4.27
C LEU A 76 -4.04 -15.30 -3.41
N ALA A 77 -4.43 -16.55 -3.13
CA ALA A 77 -3.59 -17.50 -2.41
C ALA A 77 -2.28 -17.81 -3.15
N ARG A 78 -2.32 -17.87 -4.50
CA ARG A 78 -1.17 -18.18 -5.37
C ARG A 78 -0.35 -16.96 -5.76
N ALA A 79 -0.93 -15.76 -5.71
CA ALA A 79 -0.26 -14.52 -6.11
C ALA A 79 1.00 -14.24 -5.28
N GLY A 80 2.10 -13.94 -5.98
CA GLY A 80 3.45 -13.78 -5.44
C GLY A 80 4.18 -15.10 -5.22
N GLY A 81 3.56 -16.24 -5.56
CA GLY A 81 4.14 -17.58 -5.47
C GLY A 81 4.78 -18.06 -6.78
N PRO A 82 5.23 -19.32 -6.82
CA PRO A 82 5.89 -19.90 -7.99
C PRO A 82 4.94 -20.06 -9.20
N THR A 83 3.65 -20.24 -8.96
CA THR A 83 2.62 -20.47 -9.98
C THR A 83 1.99 -19.18 -10.51
N LEU A 84 2.01 -18.09 -9.72
CA LEU A 84 1.54 -16.78 -10.14
C LEU A 84 2.51 -15.72 -9.64
N ARG A 85 3.43 -15.30 -10.52
CA ARG A 85 4.51 -14.36 -10.20
C ARG A 85 4.06 -12.90 -10.08
N ILE A 86 2.78 -12.63 -10.24
CA ILE A 86 2.17 -11.32 -10.01
C ILE A 86 1.88 -11.17 -8.52
N SER A 87 2.30 -10.04 -7.93
CA SER A 87 2.05 -9.79 -6.50
C SER A 87 0.55 -9.63 -6.21
N ARG A 88 0.13 -9.94 -4.97
CA ARG A 88 -1.25 -9.71 -4.53
C ARG A 88 -1.71 -8.27 -4.75
N LYS A 89 -0.84 -7.29 -4.49
CA LYS A 89 -1.15 -5.87 -4.69
C LYS A 89 -1.51 -5.58 -6.14
N VAL A 90 -0.65 -6.00 -7.07
CA VAL A 90 -0.86 -5.79 -8.51
C VAL A 90 -2.15 -6.48 -8.97
N LEU A 91 -2.41 -7.69 -8.49
CA LEU A 91 -3.65 -8.41 -8.80
C LEU A 91 -4.90 -7.63 -8.33
N TYR A 92 -4.89 -7.10 -7.10
CA TYR A 92 -5.97 -6.24 -6.59
C TYR A 92 -6.15 -4.99 -7.44
N VAL A 93 -5.06 -4.29 -7.73
CA VAL A 93 -5.08 -3.04 -8.50
C VAL A 93 -5.65 -3.28 -9.91
N ALA A 94 -5.24 -4.36 -10.58
CA ALA A 94 -5.73 -4.72 -11.90
C ALA A 94 -7.26 -4.84 -11.94
N VAL A 95 -7.83 -5.58 -10.99
CA VAL A 95 -9.28 -5.83 -10.92
C VAL A 95 -10.05 -4.59 -10.49
N GLU A 96 -9.54 -3.84 -9.52
CA GLU A 96 -10.14 -2.58 -9.09
C GLU A 96 -10.20 -1.58 -10.26
N ILE A 97 -9.11 -1.41 -11.01
CA ILE A 97 -9.09 -0.52 -12.18
C ILE A 97 -10.10 -0.99 -13.23
N ALA A 98 -10.11 -2.27 -13.59
CA ALA A 98 -11.04 -2.79 -14.59
C ALA A 98 -12.51 -2.62 -14.19
N ALA A 99 -12.85 -2.93 -12.93
CA ALA A 99 -14.21 -2.77 -12.43
C ALA A 99 -14.64 -1.29 -12.36
N ARG A 100 -13.73 -0.38 -11.98
CA ARG A 100 -14.00 1.06 -11.95
C ARG A 100 -14.08 1.66 -13.35
N ASP A 101 -13.28 1.23 -14.31
CA ASP A 101 -13.40 1.64 -15.72
C ASP A 101 -14.77 1.27 -16.31
N LYS A 102 -15.36 0.17 -15.82
CA LYS A 102 -16.73 -0.22 -16.18
C LYS A 102 -17.79 0.64 -15.49
N ARG A 103 -17.68 0.90 -14.18
CA ARG A 103 -18.70 1.65 -13.41
C ARG A 103 -18.63 3.16 -13.64
N ILE A 104 -17.43 3.71 -13.75
CA ILE A 104 -17.19 5.13 -13.92
C ILE A 104 -17.21 5.44 -15.42
N ASN A 105 -18.40 5.78 -15.94
CA ASN A 105 -18.58 6.24 -17.31
C ASN A 105 -18.19 7.72 -17.45
N ASP A 106 -16.90 8.00 -17.31
CA ASP A 106 -16.30 9.33 -17.41
C ASP A 106 -15.02 9.26 -18.25
N ASP A 107 -14.92 10.10 -19.28
CA ASP A 107 -13.81 10.05 -20.23
C ASP A 107 -12.47 10.47 -19.61
N ILE A 108 -12.50 11.37 -18.62
CA ILE A 108 -11.30 11.79 -17.89
C ILE A 108 -10.77 10.61 -17.09
N TRP A 109 -11.63 9.93 -16.35
CA TRP A 109 -11.26 8.71 -15.64
C TRP A 109 -10.69 7.66 -16.59
N ARG A 110 -11.37 7.37 -17.71
CA ARG A 110 -10.92 6.36 -18.67
C ARG A 110 -9.56 6.70 -19.31
N GLY A 111 -9.33 7.98 -19.59
CA GLY A 111 -8.08 8.49 -20.16
C GLY A 111 -6.90 8.55 -19.18
N LEU A 112 -7.11 8.34 -17.88
CA LEU A 112 -6.01 8.25 -16.92
C LEU A 112 -5.20 6.97 -17.10
N GLU A 113 -3.88 7.12 -17.06
CA GLU A 113 -2.97 5.98 -16.98
C GLU A 113 -3.21 5.13 -15.71
N PRO A 114 -2.99 3.80 -15.77
CA PRO A 114 -3.23 2.90 -14.64
C PRO A 114 -2.51 3.30 -13.36
N GLY A 115 -1.27 3.81 -13.44
CA GLY A 115 -0.54 4.32 -12.28
C GLY A 115 -1.27 5.44 -11.55
N ARG A 116 -1.91 6.38 -12.26
CA ARG A 116 -2.73 7.43 -11.63
C ARG A 116 -4.04 6.88 -11.07
N LYS A 117 -4.69 5.95 -11.79
CA LYS A 117 -5.90 5.29 -11.28
C LYS A 117 -5.63 4.56 -9.96
N GLU A 118 -4.49 3.85 -9.85
CA GLU A 118 -4.04 3.20 -8.62
C GLU A 118 -3.99 4.18 -7.44
N LEU A 119 -3.46 5.39 -7.64
CA LEU A 119 -3.36 6.40 -6.60
C LEU A 119 -4.72 6.92 -6.13
N LEU A 120 -5.75 6.87 -6.98
CA LEU A 120 -7.10 7.32 -6.67
C LEU A 120 -7.96 6.22 -6.00
N LEU A 121 -7.62 4.93 -6.16
CA LEU A 121 -8.35 3.80 -5.56
C LEU A 121 -8.63 3.95 -4.06
N PRO A 122 -7.71 4.48 -3.22
CA PRO A 122 -7.96 4.64 -1.79
C PRO A 122 -9.18 5.50 -1.45
N LEU A 123 -9.65 6.37 -2.34
CA LEU A 123 -10.84 7.19 -2.13
C LEU A 123 -12.13 6.36 -2.05
N SER A 124 -12.14 5.17 -2.67
CA SER A 124 -13.23 4.17 -2.69
C SER A 124 -14.59 4.61 -3.26
N ASP A 125 -14.93 5.91 -3.15
CA ASP A 125 -16.15 6.54 -3.63
C ASP A 125 -15.98 7.06 -5.07
N GLU A 126 -16.90 6.67 -5.95
CA GLU A 126 -16.81 6.94 -7.39
C GLU A 126 -16.99 8.42 -7.74
N SER A 127 -17.73 9.17 -6.91
CA SER A 127 -17.90 10.62 -7.08
C SER A 127 -16.62 11.34 -6.71
N LYS A 128 -15.99 10.98 -5.58
CA LYS A 128 -14.69 11.49 -5.15
C LYS A 128 -13.61 11.16 -6.18
N MET A 129 -13.57 9.92 -6.68
CA MET A 129 -12.59 9.48 -7.68
C MET A 129 -12.72 10.27 -8.99
N ARG A 130 -13.94 10.51 -9.49
CA ARG A 130 -14.16 11.35 -10.68
C ARG A 130 -13.69 12.79 -10.49
N LYS A 131 -14.06 13.41 -9.38
CA LYS A 131 -13.64 14.79 -9.05
C LYS A 131 -12.12 14.89 -8.93
N ALA A 132 -11.50 13.92 -8.25
CA ALA A 132 -10.06 13.86 -8.09
C ALA A 132 -9.34 13.62 -9.44
N ALA A 133 -9.87 12.74 -10.30
CA ALA A 133 -9.35 12.50 -11.64
C ALA A 133 -9.33 13.79 -12.49
N LYS A 134 -10.44 14.53 -12.49
CA LYS A 134 -10.55 15.84 -13.14
C LYS A 134 -9.50 16.82 -12.62
N HIS A 135 -9.36 16.95 -11.30
CA HIS A 135 -8.37 17.83 -10.70
C HIS A 135 -6.92 17.45 -11.08
N VAL A 136 -6.59 16.15 -11.06
CA VAL A 136 -5.26 15.65 -11.43
C VAL A 136 -4.91 16.01 -12.88
N VAL A 137 -5.85 15.88 -13.81
CA VAL A 137 -5.66 16.23 -15.22
C VAL A 137 -5.56 17.74 -15.42
N GLU A 138 -6.48 18.52 -14.84
CA GLU A 138 -6.52 19.98 -14.96
C GLU A 138 -5.24 20.65 -14.41
N MET A 139 -4.79 20.18 -13.24
CA MET A 139 -3.59 20.72 -12.59
C MET A 139 -2.29 20.06 -13.05
N LYS A 140 -2.37 19.09 -13.98
CA LYS A 140 -1.24 18.31 -14.49
C LYS A 140 -0.36 17.76 -13.36
N LEU A 141 -0.99 17.19 -12.33
CA LEU A 141 -0.27 16.72 -11.14
C LEU A 141 0.68 15.57 -11.49
N SER A 142 1.89 15.63 -10.92
CA SER A 142 2.79 14.47 -10.91
C SER A 142 2.21 13.35 -10.06
N GLN A 143 2.74 12.13 -10.18
CA GLN A 143 2.29 11.01 -9.33
C GLN A 143 2.51 11.27 -7.84
N ASP A 144 3.61 11.92 -7.46
CA ASP A 144 3.87 12.26 -6.06
C ASP A 144 2.89 13.33 -5.56
N LYS A 145 2.62 14.37 -6.35
CA LYS A 145 1.60 15.38 -6.02
C LYS A 145 0.18 14.81 -5.99
N THR A 146 -0.11 13.85 -6.86
CA THR A 146 -1.38 13.10 -6.83
C THR A 146 -1.50 12.30 -5.53
N ARG A 147 -0.41 11.67 -5.08
CA ARG A 147 -0.40 10.91 -3.81
C ARG A 147 -0.63 11.83 -2.60
N GLU A 148 0.04 12.98 -2.56
CA GLU A 148 -0.16 14.01 -1.51
C GLU A 148 -1.62 14.48 -1.51
N TYR A 149 -2.14 14.87 -2.66
CA TYR A 149 -3.53 15.32 -2.82
C TYR A 149 -4.56 14.28 -2.36
N VAL A 150 -4.38 13.01 -2.71
CA VAL A 150 -5.28 11.93 -2.26
C VAL A 150 -5.18 11.73 -0.74
N ALA A 151 -3.98 11.85 -0.16
CA ALA A 151 -3.82 11.77 1.28
C ALA A 151 -4.56 12.90 2.00
N GLU A 152 -4.51 14.12 1.48
CA GLU A 152 -5.26 15.28 1.99
C GLU A 152 -6.78 15.06 1.89
N LEU A 153 -7.28 14.63 0.74
CA LEU A 153 -8.71 14.33 0.56
C LEU A 153 -9.23 13.30 1.56
N ARG A 154 -8.41 12.30 1.87
CA ARG A 154 -8.75 11.26 2.85
C ARG A 154 -8.74 11.80 4.29
N ALA A 155 -7.79 12.67 4.62
CA ALA A 155 -7.75 13.33 5.93
C ALA A 155 -8.98 14.22 6.15
N VAL A 156 -9.35 15.05 5.16
CA VAL A 156 -10.53 15.94 5.21
C VAL A 156 -11.83 15.14 5.30
N GLY A 157 -11.91 13.98 4.62
CA GLY A 157 -13.08 13.11 4.66
C GLY A 157 -13.24 12.27 5.94
N GLY A 158 -12.35 12.40 6.94
CA GLY A 158 -12.33 11.54 8.13
C GLY A 158 -11.96 10.08 7.83
N GLU A 159 -11.45 9.82 6.63
CA GLU A 159 -10.96 8.52 6.16
C GLU A 159 -9.44 8.42 6.34
N GLU A 160 -8.96 8.83 7.52
CA GLU A 160 -7.63 8.43 7.96
C GLU A 160 -7.48 6.91 7.78
N PRO A 161 -6.29 6.38 7.46
CA PRO A 161 -6.08 4.95 7.33
C PRO A 161 -6.43 4.25 8.64
N ARG A 162 -7.71 3.87 8.81
CA ARG A 162 -8.13 2.95 9.86
C ARG A 162 -7.38 1.68 9.55
N ALA A 163 -6.30 1.43 10.27
CA ALA A 163 -5.66 0.13 10.28
C ALA A 163 -6.80 -0.85 10.62
N ARG A 164 -7.29 -1.60 9.62
CA ARG A 164 -8.27 -2.67 9.84
C ARG A 164 -7.57 -3.73 10.69
N MET A 165 -7.58 -3.48 11.99
CA MET A 165 -7.02 -4.33 13.02
C MET A 165 -8.10 -5.36 13.32
N THR A 166 -8.11 -6.45 12.55
CA THR A 166 -8.97 -7.58 12.88
C THR A 166 -8.42 -8.28 14.12
N VAL A 167 -9.28 -8.92 14.93
CA VAL A 167 -8.85 -9.69 16.12
C VAL A 167 -7.75 -10.70 15.75
N LYS A 168 -7.86 -11.33 14.57
CA LYS A 168 -6.83 -12.24 14.03
C LYS A 168 -5.48 -11.55 13.76
N ARG A 169 -5.49 -10.33 13.20
CA ARG A 169 -4.26 -9.53 12.98
C ARG A 169 -3.69 -9.01 14.29
N LEU A 170 -4.54 -8.61 15.24
CA LEU A 170 -4.11 -8.21 16.58
C LEU A 170 -3.44 -9.38 17.31
N ALA A 171 -4.08 -10.55 17.32
CA ALA A 171 -3.50 -11.78 17.90
C ALA A 171 -2.20 -12.20 17.21
N SER A 172 -2.12 -12.07 15.87
CA SER A 172 -0.88 -12.33 15.14
C SER A 172 0.24 -11.37 15.53
N ARG A 173 -0.05 -10.08 15.66
CA ARG A 173 0.93 -9.07 16.07
C ARG A 173 1.35 -9.26 17.53
N ALA A 174 0.43 -9.59 18.42
CA ALA A 174 0.72 -9.90 19.82
C ALA A 174 1.64 -11.14 19.93
N ARG A 175 1.39 -12.19 19.14
CA ARG A 175 2.29 -13.35 19.06
C ARG A 175 3.67 -12.98 18.54
N SER A 176 3.76 -12.23 17.43
CA SER A 176 5.05 -11.79 16.89
C SER A 176 5.82 -10.91 17.88
N PHE A 177 5.14 -10.01 18.59
CA PHE A 177 5.74 -9.18 19.63
C PHE A 177 6.25 -10.05 20.80
N HIS A 178 5.45 -11.00 21.27
CA HIS A 178 5.86 -11.95 22.32
C HIS A 178 7.08 -12.78 21.88
N THR A 179 7.14 -13.24 20.63
CA THR A 179 8.31 -13.97 20.11
C THR A 179 9.56 -13.09 20.03
N LEU A 180 9.40 -11.81 19.64
CA LEU A 180 10.51 -10.86 19.55
C LEU A 180 11.06 -10.51 20.93
N VAL A 181 10.19 -10.13 21.87
CA VAL A 181 10.58 -9.64 23.20
C VAL A 181 10.86 -10.78 24.18
N GLY A 182 10.15 -11.91 24.05
CA GLY A 182 10.30 -13.10 24.91
C GLY A 182 11.46 -14.02 24.50
N SER A 183 12.21 -13.70 23.45
CA SER A 183 13.39 -14.50 23.09
C SER A 183 14.50 -14.34 24.13
N ALA A 184 15.21 -15.44 24.43
CA ALA A 184 16.34 -15.42 25.37
C ALA A 184 17.47 -14.45 24.94
N ALA A 185 17.59 -14.17 23.64
CA ALA A 185 18.52 -13.17 23.11
C ALA A 185 18.06 -11.73 23.40
N ALA A 186 16.78 -11.42 23.16
CA ALA A 186 16.21 -10.11 23.46
C ALA A 186 16.27 -9.80 24.96
N MET A 187 15.92 -10.76 25.81
CA MET A 187 15.98 -10.60 27.27
C MET A 187 17.41 -10.36 27.78
N ARG A 188 18.42 -11.01 27.18
CA ARG A 188 19.83 -10.74 27.52
C ARG A 188 20.28 -9.36 27.07
N SER A 189 19.88 -8.93 25.87
CA SER A 189 20.16 -7.59 25.35
C SER A 189 19.50 -6.50 26.19
N MET A 190 18.24 -6.72 26.60
CA MET A 190 17.51 -5.81 27.49
C MET A 190 18.15 -5.74 28.88
N LYS A 191 18.58 -6.88 29.44
CA LYS A 191 19.29 -6.90 30.72
C LYS A 191 20.59 -6.11 30.66
N LYS A 192 21.35 -6.23 29.56
CA LYS A 192 22.59 -5.48 29.33
C LYS A 192 22.32 -3.98 29.18
N ALA A 193 21.34 -3.59 28.38
CA ALA A 193 20.93 -2.19 28.24
C ALA A 193 20.43 -1.60 29.56
N ALA A 194 19.72 -2.39 30.38
CA ALA A 194 19.25 -1.95 31.69
C ALA A 194 20.40 -1.78 32.70
N THR A 195 21.51 -2.51 32.58
CA THR A 195 22.69 -2.30 33.42
C THR A 195 23.53 -1.09 33.01
N GLU A 196 23.48 -0.71 31.73
CA GLU A 196 24.24 0.41 31.15
C GLU A 196 23.47 1.75 31.20
N ALA A 197 22.16 1.71 31.42
CA ALA A 197 21.31 2.90 31.50
C ALA A 197 21.45 3.65 32.84
N SER A 198 21.35 4.98 32.77
CA SER A 198 21.23 5.86 33.94
C SER A 198 19.88 5.67 34.65
N ASP A 199 19.79 6.11 35.89
CA ASP A 199 18.54 5.98 36.66
C ASP A 199 17.41 6.84 36.11
N ALA A 200 17.73 7.97 35.46
CA ALA A 200 16.76 8.79 34.73
C ALA A 200 16.18 8.06 33.51
N GLU A 201 17.02 7.38 32.73
CA GLU A 201 16.60 6.58 31.57
C GLU A 201 15.78 5.36 32.00
N LYS A 202 16.14 4.71 33.10
CA LYS A 202 15.35 3.62 33.69
C LYS A 202 13.98 4.10 34.15
N ALA A 203 13.90 5.28 34.77
CA ALA A 203 12.63 5.85 35.22
C ALA A 203 11.72 6.20 34.03
N ALA A 204 12.27 6.82 32.99
CA ALA A 204 11.54 7.11 31.76
C ALA A 204 11.04 5.82 31.07
N LEU A 205 11.91 4.80 30.95
CA LEU A 205 11.53 3.52 30.35
C LEU A 205 10.46 2.79 31.17
N ARG A 206 10.53 2.82 32.51
CA ARG A 206 9.49 2.25 33.38
C ARG A 206 8.14 2.93 33.13
N LYS A 207 8.11 4.26 33.06
CA LYS A 207 6.90 5.02 32.79
C LYS A 207 6.25 4.62 31.44
N GLU A 208 7.05 4.45 30.40
CA GLU A 208 6.57 3.99 29.10
C GLU A 208 6.07 2.54 29.15
N LEU A 209 6.77 1.64 29.85
CA LEU A 209 6.34 0.25 30.03
C LEU A 209 5.04 0.13 30.85
N ASP A 210 4.86 0.97 31.86
CA ASP A 210 3.64 1.03 32.67
C ASP A 210 2.46 1.56 31.85
N ALA A 211 2.69 2.55 30.98
CA ALA A 211 1.68 3.04 30.04
C ALA A 211 1.27 1.95 29.04
N ILE A 212 2.23 1.22 28.47
CA ILE A 212 1.97 0.08 27.59
C ILE A 212 1.19 -1.02 28.32
N THR A 213 1.57 -1.33 29.56
CA THR A 213 0.90 -2.35 30.39
C THR A 213 -0.54 -1.95 30.69
N SER A 214 -0.77 -0.69 31.05
CA SER A 214 -2.10 -0.14 31.30
C SER A 214 -2.99 -0.22 30.07
N TRP A 215 -2.46 0.19 28.90
CA TRP A 215 -3.15 0.08 27.62
C TRP A 215 -3.49 -1.38 27.25
N LEU A 216 -2.57 -2.32 27.49
CA LEU A 216 -2.82 -3.76 27.27
C LEU A 216 -3.90 -4.32 28.19
N LEU A 217 -3.92 -3.89 29.47
CA LEU A 217 -4.96 -4.29 30.43
C LEU A 217 -6.34 -3.75 30.06
N GLU A 218 -6.43 -2.49 29.62
CA GLU A 218 -7.67 -1.91 29.09
C GLU A 218 -8.14 -2.63 27.84
N THR A 219 -7.24 -2.90 26.90
CA THR A 219 -7.54 -3.66 25.69
C THR A 219 -8.04 -5.07 26.04
N ARG A 220 -7.45 -5.72 27.05
CA ARG A 220 -7.93 -7.03 27.55
C ARG A 220 -9.33 -6.93 28.16
N LYS A 221 -9.67 -5.85 28.87
CA LYS A 221 -11.02 -5.63 29.39
C LYS A 221 -12.04 -5.51 28.26
N LEU A 222 -11.70 -4.79 27.18
CA LEU A 222 -12.54 -4.67 25.98
C LEU A 222 -12.77 -6.02 25.28
N LEU A 223 -11.83 -6.96 25.38
CA LEU A 223 -11.95 -8.31 24.84
C LEU A 223 -12.72 -9.30 25.75
N LYS A 224 -13.00 -8.92 27.00
CA LYS A 224 -13.76 -9.71 27.97
C LYS A 224 -15.26 -9.35 28.00
N GLY A 225 -15.70 -8.45 27.12
CA GLY A 225 -17.12 -8.16 26.92
C GLY A 225 -17.93 -9.41 26.62
#